data_AF-A0A1Q6X6W8-F1
#
_entry.id   AF-A0A1Q6X6W8-F1
#
_cell.length_a   1.000
_cell.length_b   1.000
_cell.length_c   1.000
_cell.angle_alpha   90.00
_cell.angle_beta   90.00
_cell.angle_gamma   90.00
#
_symmetry.space_group_name_H-M   'P 1'
#
loop_
_entity.id
_entity.type
_entity.pdbx_description
1 polymer ?
#
loop_
_entity_poly.entity_id
_entity_poly.type
_entity_poly.pdbx_seq_one_letter_code
_entity_poly.pdbx_strand_id
1 'polypeptide(L)'
;MPIREGPPRTCWHFGHLRPGHGTVKLAIAMASSTENMPAVDKVQALVQLLRTRSSEEIRQRMYDNPPGSPWWTACKTELDVRNGERAATALVDTSRVLEKMRQSTEHLDKLTENLLQATIDLTDLFKGARESGRRLELAVYVILGVTLMQLFYVVFLVAGKR
;
A
#
# COMPACT_ATOMS: atom_id res chain seq x y z
N MET A 1 56.51 -58.26 13.74
CA MET A 1 55.19 -57.64 13.98
C MET A 1 55.02 -56.47 13.01
N PRO A 2 53.97 -56.44 12.18
CA PRO A 2 53.62 -55.28 11.35
C PRO A 2 52.35 -54.56 11.82
N ILE A 3 52.27 -53.25 11.58
CA ILE A 3 51.08 -52.38 11.77
C ILE A 3 51.10 -51.42 10.56
N ARG A 4 50.19 -51.47 9.56
CA ARG A 4 48.74 -51.10 9.52
C ARG A 4 48.54 -49.58 9.27
N GLU A 5 47.51 -49.08 8.58
CA GLU A 5 46.48 -49.69 7.68
C GLU A 5 46.96 -49.65 6.20
N GLY A 6 46.26 -50.12 5.16
CA GLY A 6 44.94 -50.78 5.06
C GLY A 6 44.04 -50.12 3.97
N PRO A 7 44.05 -50.60 2.70
CA PRO A 7 43.39 -49.94 1.57
C PRO A 7 41.89 -50.32 1.41
N PRO A 8 41.00 -49.39 0.99
CA PRO A 8 39.63 -49.72 0.63
C PRO A 8 39.59 -50.51 -0.68
N ARG A 9 39.20 -51.78 -0.60
CA ARG A 9 39.01 -52.65 -1.77
C ARG A 9 37.73 -52.33 -2.54
N THR A 10 37.69 -52.81 -3.78
CA THR A 10 36.55 -52.74 -4.70
C THR A 10 35.36 -53.61 -4.29
N CYS A 11 34.27 -53.44 -5.05
CA CYS A 11 33.09 -54.30 -5.16
C CYS A 11 31.99 -54.12 -4.10
N TRP A 12 30.90 -53.45 -4.53
CA TRP A 12 29.54 -53.89 -4.20
C TRP A 12 28.91 -54.48 -5.45
N HIS A 13 28.19 -55.58 -5.30
CA HIS A 13 27.79 -56.47 -6.40
C HIS A 13 26.67 -55.91 -7.28
N PHE A 14 26.76 -56.24 -8.57
CA PHE A 14 25.64 -56.13 -9.51
C PHE A 14 24.78 -57.41 -9.43
N GLY A 15 23.44 -57.27 -9.35
CA GLY A 15 22.55 -58.43 -9.20
C GLY A 15 21.06 -58.12 -9.44
N HIS A 16 20.56 -58.51 -10.62
CA HIS A 16 19.36 -59.37 -10.87
C HIS A 16 18.31 -59.48 -9.73
N LEU A 17 16.98 -59.34 -9.92
CA LEU A 17 16.05 -59.57 -11.07
C LEU A 17 14.67 -58.88 -10.75
N ARG A 18 13.65 -58.70 -11.63
CA ARG A 18 13.48 -59.07 -13.05
C ARG A 18 12.86 -57.96 -13.98
N PRO A 19 11.56 -57.55 -13.94
CA PRO A 19 10.96 -56.81 -15.07
C PRO A 19 10.12 -55.55 -14.72
N GLY A 20 9.68 -54.81 -15.75
CA GLY A 20 8.65 -53.76 -15.69
C GLY A 20 8.58 -52.93 -16.98
N HIS A 21 7.51 -53.07 -17.76
CA HIS A 21 7.35 -52.57 -19.15
C HIS A 21 8.01 -51.22 -19.53
N GLY A 22 8.93 -51.29 -20.50
CA GLY A 22 8.92 -50.52 -21.75
C GLY A 22 8.73 -48.99 -21.72
N THR A 23 9.81 -48.26 -21.95
CA THR A 23 9.84 -47.15 -22.92
C THR A 23 11.27 -46.87 -23.37
N VAL A 24 11.47 -46.49 -24.64
CA VAL A 24 12.81 -46.18 -25.18
C VAL A 24 13.26 -44.82 -24.66
N LYS A 25 14.12 -44.80 -23.63
CA LYS A 25 14.84 -43.59 -23.25
C LYS A 25 15.99 -43.34 -24.23
N LEU A 26 15.75 -42.40 -25.14
CA LEU A 26 16.77 -41.83 -26.02
C LEU A 26 17.91 -41.25 -25.17
N ALA A 27 19.06 -41.92 -25.14
CA ALA A 27 20.23 -41.50 -24.37
C ALA A 27 20.96 -40.35 -25.09
N ILE A 28 20.43 -39.14 -24.95
CA ILE A 28 21.11 -37.91 -25.39
C ILE A 28 22.35 -37.71 -24.50
N ALA A 29 23.52 -38.05 -25.05
CA ALA A 29 24.81 -37.88 -24.41
C ALA A 29 25.28 -36.41 -24.44
N MET A 30 24.64 -35.55 -23.63
CA MET A 30 25.12 -34.18 -23.35
C MET A 30 26.21 -34.22 -22.26
N ALA A 31 27.35 -34.83 -22.62
CA ALA A 31 28.50 -35.05 -21.74
C ALA A 31 29.82 -34.60 -22.40
N SER A 32 29.84 -33.39 -22.96
CA SER A 32 31.04 -32.63 -23.34
C SER A 32 30.71 -31.14 -23.52
N SER A 33 31.73 -30.27 -23.47
CA SER A 33 31.67 -28.83 -23.80
C SER A 33 31.19 -27.81 -22.73
N THR A 34 31.38 -28.05 -21.43
CA THR A 34 31.15 -27.01 -20.38
C THR A 34 32.34 -26.72 -19.46
N GLU A 35 33.49 -27.38 -19.65
CA GLU A 35 34.64 -27.19 -18.77
C GLU A 35 35.23 -25.77 -18.87
N ASN A 36 35.41 -25.26 -20.10
CA ASN A 36 36.18 -24.04 -20.39
C ASN A 36 35.35 -22.73 -20.55
N MET A 37 34.17 -22.64 -19.94
CA MET A 37 33.44 -21.36 -19.77
C MET A 37 33.79 -20.71 -18.42
N PRO A 38 33.93 -19.37 -18.33
CA PRO A 38 34.18 -18.70 -17.06
C PRO A 38 32.95 -18.81 -16.13
N ALA A 39 33.18 -18.68 -14.82
CA ALA A 39 32.14 -18.93 -13.82
C ALA A 39 30.95 -17.93 -13.92
N VAL A 40 31.19 -16.72 -14.41
CA VAL A 40 30.16 -15.69 -14.59
C VAL A 40 29.15 -16.11 -15.66
N ASP A 41 29.61 -16.48 -16.86
CA ASP A 41 28.77 -16.94 -17.97
C ASP A 41 27.95 -18.18 -17.58
N LYS A 42 28.56 -19.10 -16.83
CA LYS A 42 27.88 -20.27 -16.25
C LYS A 42 26.73 -19.85 -15.34
N VAL A 43 26.94 -18.90 -14.42
CA VAL A 43 25.86 -18.36 -13.56
C VAL A 43 24.79 -17.66 -14.40
N GLN A 44 25.18 -16.86 -15.41
CA GLN A 44 24.23 -16.11 -16.24
C GLN A 44 23.33 -17.03 -17.09
N ALA A 45 23.89 -18.10 -17.68
CA ALA A 45 23.12 -19.11 -18.39
C ALA A 45 22.13 -19.86 -17.47
N LEU A 46 22.55 -20.16 -16.24
CA LEU A 46 21.67 -20.76 -15.23
C LEU A 46 20.54 -19.81 -14.79
N VAL A 47 20.82 -18.52 -14.61
CA VAL A 47 19.76 -17.51 -14.35
C VAL A 47 18.74 -17.48 -15.49
N GLN A 48 19.18 -17.50 -16.75
CA GLN A 48 18.25 -17.55 -17.89
C GLN A 48 17.35 -18.80 -17.89
N LEU A 49 17.87 -19.96 -17.49
CA LEU A 49 17.07 -21.17 -17.30
C LEU A 49 16.03 -20.98 -16.19
N LEU A 50 16.45 -20.42 -15.06
CA LEU A 50 15.61 -20.23 -13.85
C LEU A 50 14.51 -19.18 -14.04
N ARG A 51 14.67 -18.21 -14.95
CA ARG A 51 13.59 -17.25 -15.31
C ARG A 51 12.27 -17.92 -15.68
N THR A 52 12.32 -19.08 -16.33
CA THR A 52 11.12 -19.85 -16.72
C THR A 52 10.47 -20.63 -15.57
N ARG A 53 11.05 -20.62 -14.36
CA ARG A 53 10.68 -21.48 -13.24
C ARG A 53 9.91 -20.73 -12.17
N SER A 54 9.10 -21.46 -11.39
CA SER A 54 8.36 -20.88 -10.27
C SER A 54 9.32 -20.53 -9.12
N SER A 55 9.05 -19.43 -8.39
CA SER A 55 9.95 -19.01 -7.30
C SER A 55 10.09 -20.05 -6.18
N GLU A 56 9.08 -20.89 -5.97
CA GLU A 56 9.13 -21.98 -4.97
C GLU A 56 10.00 -23.16 -5.45
N GLU A 57 9.93 -23.53 -6.74
CA GLU A 57 10.83 -24.51 -7.34
C GLU A 57 12.30 -24.04 -7.30
N ILE A 58 12.54 -22.73 -7.52
CA ILE A 58 13.88 -22.13 -7.39
C ILE A 58 14.34 -22.17 -5.92
N ARG A 59 13.45 -21.85 -4.96
CA ARG A 59 13.74 -21.89 -3.52
C ARG A 59 14.09 -23.29 -3.05
N GLN A 60 13.37 -24.32 -3.49
CA GLN A 60 13.66 -25.72 -3.19
C GLN A 60 15.04 -26.12 -3.75
N ARG A 61 15.28 -25.88 -5.05
CA ARG A 61 16.56 -26.16 -5.72
C ARG A 61 17.76 -25.43 -5.08
N MET A 62 17.53 -24.28 -4.43
CA MET A 62 18.56 -23.55 -3.68
C MET A 62 18.97 -24.27 -2.39
N TYR A 63 18.07 -25.01 -1.73
CA TYR A 63 18.43 -25.85 -0.57
C TYR A 63 19.05 -27.19 -0.99
N ASP A 64 18.66 -27.73 -2.14
CA ASP A 64 19.22 -28.98 -2.69
C ASP A 64 20.70 -28.85 -3.14
N ASN A 65 21.23 -27.62 -3.22
CA ASN A 65 22.58 -27.33 -3.73
C ASN A 65 23.46 -26.65 -2.68
N PRO A 66 24.77 -26.98 -2.60
CA PRO A 66 25.66 -26.39 -1.59
C PRO A 66 25.86 -24.88 -1.82
N PRO A 67 25.94 -24.08 -0.74
CA PRO A 67 26.14 -22.64 -0.82
C PRO A 67 27.47 -22.30 -1.48
N GLY A 68 27.48 -21.25 -2.30
CA GLY A 68 28.64 -20.86 -3.10
C GLY A 68 28.83 -21.64 -4.42
N SER A 69 28.03 -22.68 -4.68
CA SER A 69 28.00 -23.30 -6.01
C SER A 69 27.41 -22.34 -7.07
N PRO A 70 27.80 -22.42 -8.36
CA PRO A 70 27.22 -21.58 -9.41
C PRO A 70 25.70 -21.72 -9.52
N TRP A 71 25.16 -22.92 -9.25
CA TRP A 71 23.71 -23.17 -9.24
C TRP A 71 23.02 -22.47 -8.06
N TRP A 72 23.58 -22.56 -6.86
CA TRP A 72 23.07 -21.84 -5.68
C TRP A 72 23.07 -20.33 -5.90
N THR A 73 24.18 -19.79 -6.45
CA THR A 73 24.31 -18.36 -6.77
C THR A 73 23.26 -17.93 -7.80
N ALA A 74 23.03 -18.71 -8.87
CA ALA A 74 22.01 -18.42 -9.87
C ALA A 74 20.57 -18.50 -9.31
N CYS A 75 20.28 -19.44 -8.41
CA CYS A 75 18.99 -19.50 -7.72
C CYS A 75 18.78 -18.30 -6.80
N LYS A 76 19.83 -17.89 -6.07
CA LYS A 76 19.77 -16.72 -5.19
C LYS A 76 19.56 -15.42 -6.00
N THR A 77 20.32 -15.18 -7.07
CA THR A 77 20.18 -13.93 -7.84
C THR A 77 18.81 -13.78 -8.50
N GLU A 78 18.23 -14.87 -9.02
CA GLU A 78 16.87 -14.84 -9.59
C GLU A 78 15.79 -14.61 -8.50
N LEU A 79 15.98 -15.13 -7.27
CA LEU A 79 15.11 -14.83 -6.13
C LEU A 79 15.26 -13.38 -5.66
N ASP A 80 16.49 -12.88 -5.53
CA ASP A 80 16.78 -11.51 -5.10
C ASP A 80 16.23 -10.48 -6.12
N VAL A 81 16.34 -10.73 -7.43
CA VAL A 81 15.71 -9.91 -8.49
C VAL A 81 14.19 -9.87 -8.31
N ARG A 82 13.52 -11.02 -8.21
CA ARG A 82 12.05 -11.08 -8.04
C ARG A 82 11.57 -10.46 -6.73
N ASN A 83 12.38 -10.52 -5.67
CA ASN A 83 12.09 -9.82 -4.41
C ASN A 83 12.24 -8.31 -4.58
N GLY A 84 13.25 -7.84 -5.32
CA GLY A 84 13.42 -6.44 -5.70
C GLY A 84 12.26 -5.91 -6.55
N GLU A 85 11.82 -6.67 -7.56
CA GLU A 85 10.65 -6.34 -8.39
C GLU A 85 9.38 -6.19 -7.54
N ARG A 86 9.11 -7.16 -6.66
CA ARG A 86 7.96 -7.11 -5.73
C ARG A 86 8.00 -5.91 -4.79
N ALA A 87 9.18 -5.61 -4.23
CA ALA A 87 9.38 -4.44 -3.39
C ALA A 87 9.17 -3.14 -4.18
N ALA A 88 9.68 -3.04 -5.41
CA ALA A 88 9.49 -1.89 -6.27
C ALA A 88 7.99 -1.68 -6.62
N THR A 89 7.25 -2.74 -6.97
CA THR A 89 5.80 -2.62 -7.20
C THR A 89 5.04 -2.17 -5.95
N ALA A 90 5.37 -2.72 -4.77
CA ALA A 90 4.76 -2.30 -3.52
C ALA A 90 5.07 -0.83 -3.15
N LEU A 91 6.28 -0.34 -3.47
CA LEU A 91 6.64 1.07 -3.30
C LEU A 91 5.87 2.00 -4.24
N VAL A 92 5.62 1.58 -5.49
CA VAL A 92 4.78 2.33 -6.43
C VAL A 92 3.31 2.38 -5.99
N ASP A 93 2.76 1.26 -5.49
CA ASP A 93 1.40 1.25 -4.95
C ASP A 93 1.26 2.09 -3.66
N THR A 94 2.24 2.01 -2.74
CA THR A 94 2.21 2.83 -1.51
C THR A 94 2.38 4.33 -1.78
N SER A 95 3.23 4.74 -2.72
CA SER A 95 3.33 6.15 -3.13
C SER A 95 2.04 6.65 -3.80
N ARG A 96 1.37 5.82 -4.62
CA ARG A 96 0.06 6.15 -5.19
C ARG A 96 -1.06 6.25 -4.15
N VAL A 97 -0.97 5.51 -3.04
CA VAL A 97 -1.89 5.66 -1.90
C VAL A 97 -1.56 6.92 -1.10
N LEU A 98 -0.28 7.19 -0.84
CA LEU A 98 0.20 8.39 -0.14
C LEU A 98 -0.25 9.68 -0.85
N GLU A 99 -0.15 9.73 -2.18
CA GLU A 99 -0.57 10.89 -2.96
C GLU A 99 -2.08 11.14 -2.88
N LYS A 100 -2.91 10.08 -2.88
CA LYS A 100 -4.35 10.19 -2.64
C LYS A 100 -4.67 10.68 -1.23
N MET A 101 -3.92 10.23 -0.22
CA MET A 101 -4.07 10.72 1.15
C MET A 101 -3.69 12.20 1.24
N ARG A 102 -2.58 12.61 0.63
CA ARG A 102 -2.16 14.02 0.52
C ARG A 102 -3.27 14.88 -0.09
N GLN A 103 -3.78 14.49 -1.26
CA GLN A 103 -4.87 15.19 -1.94
C GLN A 103 -6.13 15.27 -1.06
N SER A 104 -6.46 14.21 -0.32
CA SER A 104 -7.59 14.22 0.61
C SER A 104 -7.40 15.19 1.78
N THR A 105 -6.17 15.34 2.30
CA THR A 105 -5.86 16.34 3.35
C THR A 105 -6.01 17.76 2.80
N GLU A 106 -5.44 18.06 1.62
CA GLU A 106 -5.56 19.38 0.98
C GLU A 106 -7.04 19.77 0.70
N HIS A 107 -7.91 18.79 0.42
CA HIS A 107 -9.35 19.01 0.33
C HIS A 107 -10.02 19.26 1.69
N LEU A 108 -9.60 18.57 2.77
CA LEU A 108 -10.13 18.78 4.13
C LEU A 108 -9.70 20.13 4.71
N ASP A 109 -8.46 20.55 4.49
CA ASP A 109 -7.96 21.87 4.90
C ASP A 109 -8.79 22.98 4.23
N LYS A 110 -9.04 22.86 2.92
CA LYS A 110 -9.87 23.81 2.16
C LYS A 110 -11.34 23.82 2.61
N LEU A 111 -11.91 22.67 3.00
CA LEU A 111 -13.26 22.62 3.58
C LEU A 111 -13.30 23.26 4.97
N THR A 112 -12.24 23.09 5.77
CA THR A 112 -12.10 23.67 7.11
C THR A 112 -12.00 25.20 7.03
N GLU A 113 -11.16 25.73 6.12
CA GLU A 113 -11.02 27.18 5.90
C GLU A 113 -12.35 27.81 5.43
N ASN A 114 -13.04 27.18 4.46
CA ASN A 114 -14.35 27.64 4.01
C ASN A 114 -15.40 27.65 5.15
N LEU A 115 -15.38 26.65 6.03
CA LEU A 115 -16.28 26.55 7.18
C LEU A 115 -15.94 27.59 8.26
N LEU A 116 -14.66 27.87 8.47
CA LEU A 116 -14.16 28.92 9.36
C LEU A 116 -14.64 30.29 8.86
N GLN A 117 -14.42 30.61 7.58
CA GLN A 117 -14.91 31.85 6.97
C GLN A 117 -16.44 31.99 7.07
N ALA A 118 -17.20 30.95 6.70
CA ALA A 118 -18.67 30.96 6.82
C ALA A 118 -19.14 31.14 8.28
N THR A 119 -18.37 30.67 9.27
CA THR A 119 -18.65 30.88 10.69
C THR A 119 -18.38 32.32 11.13
N ILE A 120 -17.35 32.98 10.58
CA ILE A 120 -17.10 34.42 10.76
C ILE A 120 -18.24 35.23 10.13
N ASP A 121 -18.60 34.93 8.88
CA ASP A 121 -19.67 35.62 8.14
C ASP A 121 -21.01 35.52 8.89
N LEU A 122 -21.37 34.33 9.39
CA LEU A 122 -22.54 34.13 10.25
C LEU A 122 -22.45 34.92 11.55
N THR A 123 -21.27 34.98 12.18
CA THR A 123 -21.06 35.73 13.43
C THR A 123 -21.27 37.23 13.23
N ASP A 124 -20.81 37.78 12.11
CA ASP A 124 -21.01 39.20 11.79
C ASP A 124 -22.43 39.52 11.34
N LEU A 125 -23.11 38.60 10.62
CA LEU A 125 -24.55 38.67 10.38
C LEU A 125 -25.34 38.67 11.70
N PHE A 126 -24.98 37.84 12.68
CA PHE A 126 -25.61 37.84 14.02
C PHE A 126 -25.35 39.14 14.79
N LYS A 127 -24.16 39.74 14.70
CA LYS A 127 -23.88 41.07 15.28
C LYS A 127 -24.77 42.14 14.64
N GLY A 128 -24.82 42.19 13.31
CA GLY A 128 -25.63 43.15 12.55
C GLY A 128 -27.14 42.98 12.82
N ALA A 129 -27.63 41.75 12.86
CA ALA A 129 -29.01 41.43 13.22
C ALA A 129 -29.35 41.85 14.66
N ARG A 130 -28.44 41.64 15.62
CA ARG A 130 -28.62 42.07 17.02
C ARG A 130 -28.64 43.59 17.17
N GLU A 131 -27.78 44.31 16.45
CA GLU A 131 -27.81 45.79 16.43
C GLU A 131 -29.07 46.33 15.76
N SER A 132 -29.52 45.71 14.67
CA SER A 132 -30.82 46.02 14.04
C SER A 132 -31.99 45.77 14.99
N GLY A 133 -31.99 44.63 15.69
CA GLY A 133 -32.98 44.27 16.71
C GLY A 133 -33.06 45.29 17.86
N ARG A 134 -31.93 45.81 18.32
CA ARG A 134 -31.88 46.89 19.33
C ARG A 134 -32.53 48.20 18.83
N ARG A 135 -32.45 48.50 17.53
CA ARG A 135 -33.14 49.66 16.93
C ARG A 135 -34.64 49.40 16.76
N LEU A 136 -35.03 48.17 16.40
CA LEU A 136 -36.41 47.72 16.32
C LEU A 136 -37.11 47.82 17.69
N GLU A 137 -36.48 47.31 18.75
CA GLU A 137 -36.99 47.34 20.13
C GLU A 137 -37.31 48.79 20.57
N LEU A 138 -36.38 49.71 20.32
CA LEU A 138 -36.55 51.13 20.66
C LEU A 138 -37.69 51.79 19.85
N ALA A 139 -37.87 51.42 18.59
CA ALA A 139 -39.01 51.86 17.78
C ALA A 139 -40.35 51.29 18.28
N VAL A 140 -40.39 50.03 18.73
CA VAL A 140 -41.59 49.40 19.30
C VAL A 140 -42.03 50.12 20.58
N TYR A 141 -41.11 50.49 21.48
CA TYR A 141 -41.46 51.26 22.68
C TYR A 141 -42.05 52.64 22.34
N VAL A 142 -41.54 53.33 21.32
CA VAL A 142 -42.10 54.62 20.87
C VAL A 142 -43.52 54.42 20.32
N ILE A 143 -43.77 53.38 19.53
CA ILE A 143 -45.11 53.06 19.00
C ILE A 143 -46.08 52.71 20.13
N LEU A 144 -45.65 51.93 21.14
CA LEU A 144 -46.46 51.68 22.34
C LEU A 144 -46.80 52.97 23.09
N GLY A 145 -45.82 53.86 23.29
CA GLY A 145 -46.04 55.14 23.96
C GLY A 145 -47.06 56.02 23.23
N VAL A 146 -46.95 56.15 21.91
CA VAL A 146 -47.89 56.93 21.10
C VAL A 146 -49.29 56.31 21.11
N THR A 147 -49.41 54.99 20.95
CA THR A 147 -50.72 54.32 20.93
C THR A 147 -51.41 54.35 22.31
N LEU A 148 -50.67 54.23 23.41
CA LEU A 148 -51.22 54.43 24.76
C LEU A 148 -51.74 55.86 24.95
N MET A 149 -50.98 56.88 24.53
CA MET A 149 -51.41 58.28 24.63
C MET A 149 -52.64 58.58 23.75
N GLN A 150 -52.71 58.00 22.55
CA GLN A 150 -53.89 58.08 21.68
C GLN A 150 -55.11 57.40 22.31
N LEU A 151 -54.94 56.23 22.94
CA LEU A 151 -56.01 55.50 23.60
C LEU A 151 -56.55 56.29 24.81
N PHE A 152 -55.66 56.84 25.65
CA PHE A 152 -56.05 57.78 26.72
C PHE A 152 -56.79 59.00 26.17
N TYR A 153 -56.30 59.64 25.10
CA TYR A 153 -56.94 60.79 24.48
C TYR A 153 -58.37 60.47 24.01
N VAL A 154 -58.57 59.33 23.34
CA VAL A 154 -59.91 58.88 22.91
C VAL A 154 -60.81 58.61 24.11
N VAL A 155 -60.32 57.95 25.16
CA VAL A 155 -61.10 57.69 26.39
C VAL A 155 -61.51 58.99 27.07
N PHE A 156 -60.60 59.95 27.26
CA PHE A 156 -60.93 61.25 27.85
C PHE A 156 -61.88 62.09 26.97
N LEU A 157 -61.73 62.05 25.64
CA LEU A 157 -62.59 62.79 24.72
C LEU A 157 -64.01 62.19 24.61
N VAL A 158 -64.17 60.89 24.83
CA VAL A 158 -65.48 60.23 24.96
C VAL A 158 -66.08 60.44 26.35
N ALA A 159 -65.28 60.36 27.42
CA ALA A 159 -65.74 60.50 28.80
C ALA A 159 -66.12 61.94 29.16
N GLY A 160 -65.31 62.93 28.76
CA GLY A 160 -65.58 64.36 28.97
C GLY A 160 -66.59 64.98 28.00
N LYS A 161 -67.33 64.14 27.25
CA LYS A 161 -68.40 64.52 26.33
C LYS A 161 -69.74 63.86 26.72
N ARG A 162 -69.82 63.34 27.95
CA ARG A 162 -71.02 62.90 28.66
C ARG A 162 -71.22 63.75 29.92
#